data_AF-A0A6J4Q3Q5-F1
#
_entry.id   AF-A0A6J4Q3Q5-F1
#
_cell.length_a   1.000
_cell.length_b   1.000
_cell.length_c   1.000
_cell.angle_alpha   90.00
_cell.angle_beta   90.00
_cell.angle_gamma   90.00
#
_symmetry.space_group_name_H-M   'P 1'
#
loop_
_entity.id
_entity.type
_entity.pdbx_description
1 polymer ?
#
loop_
_entity_poly.entity_id
_entity_poly.type
_entity_poly.pdbx_seq_one_letter_code
_entity_poly.pdbx_strand_id
1 'polypeptide(L)'
;MSTTLLENTLRDLPRVGTLVKDRGYRQVWRFAFDGKAYYLKFYPRGQRFRSRDWWRRKLRGSPAGNEFQRLQALQKAKVPAPRA
;
A
#
# COMPACT_ATOMS: atom_id res chain seq x y z
N MET A 1 11.74 -12.04 13.58
CA MET A 1 10.82 -10.90 13.38
C MET A 1 9.45 -11.32 13.85
N SER A 2 8.89 -10.69 14.90
CA SER A 2 7.54 -11.04 15.37
C SER A 2 6.49 -10.33 14.52
N THR A 3 5.67 -11.09 13.79
CA THR A 3 4.57 -10.60 12.95
C THR A 3 3.62 -9.71 13.77
N THR A 4 3.38 -10.06 15.03
CA THR A 4 2.51 -9.34 15.96
C THR A 4 2.98 -7.90 16.23
N LEU A 5 4.29 -7.66 16.29
CA LEU A 5 4.82 -6.31 16.52
C LEU A 5 4.55 -5.40 15.32
N LEU A 6 4.73 -5.95 14.10
CA LEU A 6 4.43 -5.23 12.87
C LEU A 6 2.93 -4.97 12.76
N GLU A 7 2.09 -5.95 13.05
CA GLU A 7 0.63 -5.77 13.05
C GLU A 7 0.18 -4.65 14.00
N ASN A 8 0.73 -4.61 15.21
CA ASN A 8 0.44 -3.54 16.18
C ASN A 8 0.92 -2.18 15.66
N THR A 9 2.11 -2.12 15.06
CA THR A 9 2.66 -0.89 14.44
C THR A 9 1.77 -0.39 13.31
N LEU A 10 1.29 -1.31 12.46
CA LEU A 10 0.39 -0.98 11.35
C LEU A 10 -0.99 -0.57 11.82
N ARG A 11 -1.47 -1.12 12.94
CA ARG A 11 -2.73 -0.69 13.58
C ARG A 11 -2.62 0.73 14.12
N ASP A 12 -1.47 1.07 14.70
CA ASP A 12 -1.16 2.40 15.24
C ASP A 12 -0.55 3.37 14.20
N LEU A 13 -0.60 3.03 12.90
CA LEU A 13 0.04 3.79 11.84
C LEU A 13 -0.26 5.31 11.86
N PRO A 14 -1.48 5.78 12.16
CA PRO A 14 -1.75 7.22 12.26
C PRO A 14 -0.93 7.93 13.35
N ARG A 15 -0.48 7.20 14.38
CA ARG A 15 0.33 7.71 15.48
C ARG A 15 1.84 7.63 15.19
N VAL A 16 2.29 6.54 14.56
CA VAL A 16 3.73 6.27 14.35
C VAL A 16 4.24 6.62 12.96
N GLY A 17 3.34 6.83 12.01
CA GLY A 17 3.63 7.11 10.61
C GLY A 17 3.35 8.55 10.22
N THR A 18 3.91 8.96 9.09
CA THR A 18 3.66 10.25 8.46
C THR A 18 2.92 10.03 7.15
N LEU A 19 1.77 10.70 6.97
CA LEU A 19 1.07 10.73 5.70
C LEU A 19 1.83 11.64 4.72
N VAL A 20 2.47 11.03 3.72
CA VAL A 20 3.31 11.73 2.74
C VAL A 20 2.48 12.22 1.55
N LYS A 21 1.45 11.46 1.16
CA LYS A 21 0.55 11.84 0.08
C LYS A 21 -0.87 11.44 0.43
N ASP A 22 -1.78 12.40 0.40
CA ASP A 22 -3.22 12.15 0.54
C ASP A 22 -3.93 12.49 -0.75
N ARG A 23 -4.42 11.46 -1.46
CA ARG A 23 -5.31 11.62 -2.61
C ARG A 23 -6.53 10.75 -2.37
N GLY A 24 -7.71 11.22 -2.77
CA GLY A 24 -8.98 10.51 -2.55
C GLY A 24 -9.04 9.07 -3.10
N TYR A 25 -8.15 8.69 -4.02
CA TYR A 25 -8.01 7.33 -4.55
C TYR A 25 -6.76 6.58 -4.06
N ARG A 26 -5.81 7.26 -3.39
CA ARG A 26 -4.56 6.67 -2.88
C ARG A 26 -3.93 7.53 -1.78
N GLN A 27 -3.65 6.91 -0.65
CA GLN A 27 -2.83 7.44 0.43
C GLN A 27 -1.45 6.77 0.44
N VAL A 28 -0.41 7.53 0.77
CA VAL A 28 0.95 7.01 0.95
C VAL A 28 1.46 7.44 2.31
N TRP A 29 1.73 6.46 3.15
CA TRP A 29 2.29 6.64 4.48
C TRP A 29 3.77 6.25 4.46
N ARG A 30 4.59 6.97 5.23
CA ARG A 30 5.96 6.59 5.54
C ARG A 30 6.02 6.26 7.02
N PHE A 31 6.60 5.14 7.38
CA PHE A 31 6.81 4.76 8.78
C PHE A 31 8.16 4.08 8.95
N ALA A 32 8.66 4.04 10.17
CA ALA A 32 9.87 3.30 10.51
C ALA A 32 9.50 2.06 11.31
N PHE A 33 10.14 0.94 11.00
CA PHE A 33 10.00 -0.30 11.74
C PHE A 33 11.36 -1.02 11.72
N ASP A 34 11.83 -1.42 12.90
CA ASP A 34 13.12 -2.12 13.05
C ASP A 34 14.29 -1.38 12.38
N GLY A 35 14.40 -0.06 12.62
CA GLY A 35 15.47 0.78 12.04
C GLY A 35 15.39 1.00 10.53
N LYS A 36 14.36 0.47 9.85
CA LYS A 36 14.15 0.62 8.40
C LYS A 36 12.93 1.47 8.10
N ALA A 37 13.05 2.33 7.09
CA ALA A 37 11.95 3.14 6.60
C ALA A 37 11.15 2.38 5.53
N TYR A 38 9.83 2.38 5.67
CA TYR A 38 8.90 1.74 4.76
C TYR A 38 7.89 2.75 4.22
N TYR A 39 7.45 2.51 2.99
CA TYR A 39 6.32 3.21 2.38
C TYR A 39 5.13 2.27 2.27
N LEU A 40 4.01 2.68 2.87
CA LEU A 40 2.75 1.95 2.79
C LEU A 40 1.76 2.69 1.89
N LYS A 41 1.30 2.01 0.85
CA LYS A 41 0.33 2.55 -0.12
C LYS A 41 -1.07 2.03 0.23
N PHE A 42 -1.93 2.92 0.72
CA PHE A 42 -3.34 2.63 0.97
C PHE A 42 -4.18 3.08 -0.23
N TYR A 43 -5.11 2.22 -0.64
CA TYR A 43 -6.05 2.50 -1.73
C TYR A 43 -7.47 2.56 -1.15
N PRO A 44 -7.89 3.70 -0.56
CA PRO A 44 -9.18 3.82 0.11
C PRO A 44 -10.31 3.40 -0.84
N ARG A 45 -11.26 2.63 -0.32
CA ARG A 45 -12.49 2.27 -1.03
C ARG A 45 -13.39 3.51 -0.97
N GLY A 46 -13.39 4.32 -2.03
CA GLY A 46 -13.95 5.66 -2.02
C GLY A 46 -15.42 5.68 -1.58
N GLN A 47 -15.76 6.56 -0.64
CA GLN A 47 -17.15 6.84 -0.25
C GLN A 47 -17.86 7.81 -1.22
N ARG A 48 -17.10 8.57 -2.03
CA ARG A 48 -17.62 9.68 -2.83
C ARG A 48 -18.26 9.30 -4.17
N PHE A 49 -17.94 8.13 -4.74
CA PHE A 49 -18.48 7.62 -6.01
C PHE A 49 -18.65 6.09 -5.96
N ARG A 50 -19.53 5.63 -5.06
CA ARG A 50 -19.73 4.21 -4.73
C ARG A 50 -19.96 3.28 -5.94
N SER A 51 -20.68 3.74 -6.96
CA SER A 51 -21.05 2.89 -8.10
C SER A 51 -19.93 2.74 -9.14
N ARG A 52 -19.31 3.84 -9.56
CA ARG A 52 -18.32 3.84 -10.66
C ARG A 52 -16.97 3.23 -10.27
N ASP A 53 -16.55 3.41 -9.02
CA ASP A 53 -15.29 2.84 -8.49
C ASP A 53 -15.43 1.34 -8.19
N TRP A 54 -16.62 0.89 -7.80
CA TRP A 54 -16.92 -0.53 -7.60
C TRP A 54 -16.80 -1.35 -8.89
N TRP A 55 -17.43 -0.91 -9.98
CA TRP A 55 -17.33 -1.58 -11.28
C TRP A 55 -15.90 -1.61 -11.83
N ARG A 56 -15.15 -0.50 -11.71
CA ARG A 56 -13.73 -0.46 -12.14
C ARG A 56 -12.86 -1.45 -11.38
N ARG A 57 -13.04 -1.60 -10.06
CA ARG A 57 -12.25 -2.54 -9.25
C ARG A 57 -12.68 -3.99 -9.47
N LYS A 58 -13.96 -4.25 -9.73
CA LYS A 58 -14.45 -5.60 -10.08
C LYS A 58 -13.89 -6.06 -11.43
N LEU A 59 -13.79 -5.15 -12.42
CA LEU A 59 -13.30 -5.46 -13.76
C LEU A 59 -11.76 -5.40 -13.91
N ARG A 60 -11.05 -4.57 -13.14
CA ARG A 60 -9.59 -4.38 -13.25
C ARG A 60 -8.78 -4.96 -12.08
N GLY A 61 -9.43 -5.53 -11.07
CA GLY A 61 -8.78 -6.06 -9.88
C GLY A 61 -8.35 -5.00 -8.86
N SER A 62 -7.65 -5.46 -7.82
CA SER A 62 -7.11 -4.59 -6.76
C SER A 62 -5.89 -3.82 -7.25
N PRO A 63 -5.87 -2.48 -7.18
CA PRO A 63 -4.69 -1.69 -7.55
C PRO A 63 -3.42 -2.10 -6.77
N ALA A 64 -3.58 -2.45 -5.49
CA ALA A 64 -2.47 -2.92 -4.66
C ALA A 64 -1.94 -4.28 -5.14
N GLY A 65 -2.82 -5.22 -5.47
CA GLY A 65 -2.44 -6.54 -5.97
C GLY A 65 -1.73 -6.44 -7.32
N ASN A 66 -2.26 -5.63 -8.24
CA ASN A 66 -1.65 -5.42 -9.55
C ASN A 66 -0.26 -4.78 -9.44
N GLU A 67 -0.09 -3.80 -8.55
CA GLU A 67 1.21 -3.16 -8.31
C GLU A 67 2.22 -4.15 -7.70
N PHE A 68 1.80 -4.93 -6.71
CA PHE A 68 2.62 -5.96 -6.08
C PHE A 68 3.10 -7.01 -7.09
N GLN A 69 2.19 -7.56 -7.89
CA GLN A 69 2.52 -8.55 -8.93
C GLN A 69 3.51 -8.00 -9.95
N ARG A 70 3.35 -6.74 -10.36
CA ARG A 70 4.29 -6.08 -11.29
C ARG A 70 5.66 -5.89 -10.67
N LEU A 71 5.74 -5.47 -9.41
CA LEU A 71 7.03 -5.35 -8.70
C LEU A 71 7.72 -6.71 -8.56
N GLN A 72 6.97 -7.76 -8.22
CA GLN A 72 7.51 -9.12 -8.21
C GLN A 72 8.00 -9.57 -9.60
N ALA A 73 7.25 -9.26 -10.67
CA ALA A 73 7.67 -9.58 -12.03
C ALA A 73 8.98 -8.88 -12.42
N LEU A 74 9.12 -7.59 -12.07
CA LEU A 74 10.36 -6.82 -12.29
C LEU A 74 11.54 -7.42 -11.53
N GLN A 75 11.33 -7.82 -10.27
CA GLN A 75 12.35 -8.48 -9.45
C GLN A 75 12.78 -9.81 -10.05
N LYS A 76 11.83 -10.64 -10.52
CA LYS A 76 12.13 -11.90 -11.21
C LYS A 76 12.95 -11.66 -12.49
N ALA A 77 12.65 -10.59 -13.21
CA ALA A 77 13.38 -10.16 -14.39
C ALA A 77 14.74 -9.49 -14.08
N LYS A 78 15.15 -9.42 -12.80
CA LYS A 78 16.38 -8.74 -12.34
C LYS A 78 16.44 -7.25 -12.71
N VAL A 79 15.30 -6.63 -12.97
CA VAL A 79 15.21 -5.18 -13.19
C VAL A 79 15.26 -4.47 -11.84
N PRO A 80 16.08 -3.41 -11.67
CA PRO A 80 16.10 -2.62 -10.44
C PRO A 80 14.71 -2.09 -10.11
N ALA A 81 14.12 -2.60 -9.03
CA ALA A 81 12.80 -2.22 -8.56
C ALA A 81 12.74 -2.28 -7.02
N PRO A 82 11.86 -1.50 -6.38
CA PRO A 82 11.59 -1.64 -4.95
C PRO A 82 11.21 -3.08 -4.60
N ARG A 83 11.67 -3.57 -3.46
CA ARG A 83 11.20 -4.86 -2.92
C ARG A 83 9.70 -4.78 -2.61
N ALA A 84 9.00 -5.84 -2.99
CA ALA A 84 7.55 -5.98 -2.91
C ALA A 84 7.20 -6.68 -1.59
#